data_AF-A0A5N5ZDR7-F1
#
_entry.id   AF-A0A5N5ZDR7-F1
#
_cell.length_a   1.000
_cell.length_b   1.000
_cell.length_c   1.000
_cell.angle_alpha   90.00
_cell.angle_beta   90.00
_cell.angle_gamma   90.00
#
_symmetry.space_group_name_H-M   'P 1'
#
loop_
_entity.id
_entity.type
_entity.pdbx_description
1 polymer ?
#
loop_
_entity_poly.entity_id
_entity_poly.type
_entity_poly.pdbx_seq_one_letter_code
_entity_poly.pdbx_strand_id
1 'polypeptide(L)'
;MSQKINIISQQTLFDVSIQLTGTIENVFDFAQENSLSITDSLDINTKVVMPNKKFEQNLTKEYYSKNNLKPSTDISFDQVTDLEGIDYWIIEENFIVQGGIGQTSVGEFQIDSNMDTLGDMIVEQSLIIN
;
A
#
# COMPACT_ATOMS: atom_id res chain seq x y z
N MET A 1 21.48 -15.39 27.15
CA MET A 1 20.25 -14.67 27.50
C MET A 1 19.68 -14.06 26.23
N SER A 2 18.38 -14.22 25.95
CA SER A 2 17.75 -13.60 24.78
C SER A 2 17.51 -12.12 25.05
N GLN A 3 18.12 -11.24 24.25
CA GLN A 3 17.90 -9.79 24.35
C GLN A 3 16.49 -9.46 23.87
N LYS A 4 15.76 -8.65 24.64
CA LYS A 4 14.41 -8.17 24.30
C LYS A 4 14.40 -6.65 24.24
N ILE A 5 13.68 -6.09 23.27
CA ILE A 5 13.48 -4.65 23.14
C ILE A 5 11.99 -4.32 23.22
N ASN A 6 11.67 -3.17 23.83
CA ASN A 6 10.33 -2.59 23.80
C ASN A 6 10.18 -1.76 22.52
N ILE A 7 9.08 -1.99 21.82
CA ILE A 7 8.72 -1.28 20.60
C ILE A 7 8.22 0.14 20.92
N ILE A 8 8.57 1.10 20.07
CA ILE A 8 8.00 2.46 20.12
C ILE A 8 6.85 2.58 19.10
N SER A 9 6.01 3.61 19.24
CA SER A 9 4.92 3.85 18.29
C SER A 9 5.44 3.93 16.85
N GLN A 10 4.69 3.33 15.92
CA GLN A 10 4.94 3.36 14.47
C GLN A 10 6.31 2.77 14.06
N GLN A 11 6.82 1.81 14.82
CA GLN A 11 8.06 1.12 14.47
C GLN A 11 7.74 -0.20 13.77
N THR A 12 8.40 -0.43 12.64
CA THR A 12 8.25 -1.68 11.86
C THR A 12 9.26 -2.74 12.31
N LEU A 13 9.05 -3.99 11.89
CA LEU A 13 10.04 -5.05 12.14
C LEU A 13 11.37 -4.78 11.39
N PHE A 14 11.30 -4.07 10.26
CA PHE A 14 12.49 -3.62 9.51
C PHE A 14 13.31 -2.62 10.32
N ASP A 15 12.65 -1.63 10.93
CA ASP A 15 13.29 -0.64 11.82
C ASP A 15 14.01 -1.33 12.98
N VAL A 16 13.36 -2.30 13.62
CA VAL A 16 13.91 -3.07 14.74
C VAL A 16 15.15 -3.85 14.31
N SER A 17 15.11 -4.50 13.14
CA SER A 17 16.26 -5.23 12.60
C SER A 17 17.47 -4.31 12.43
N ILE A 18 17.28 -3.14 11.80
CA ILE A 18 18.35 -2.16 11.57
C ILE A 18 18.86 -1.60 12.90
N GLN A 19 17.97 -1.25 13.83
CA GLN A 19 18.36 -0.68 15.12
C GLN A 19 19.20 -1.66 15.95
N LEU A 20 18.83 -2.95 15.95
CA LEU A 20 19.48 -3.95 16.80
C LEU A 20 20.73 -4.59 16.17
N THR A 21 20.74 -4.73 14.84
CA THR A 21 21.79 -5.48 14.13
C THR A 21 22.55 -4.65 13.10
N GLY A 22 22.06 -3.45 12.78
CA GLY A 22 22.65 -2.57 11.77
C GLY A 22 22.26 -2.92 10.33
N THR A 23 21.43 -3.94 10.12
CA THR A 23 21.06 -4.45 8.80
C THR A 23 19.61 -4.91 8.76
N ILE A 24 19.00 -4.88 7.56
CA ILE A 24 17.66 -5.40 7.30
C ILE A 24 17.64 -6.92 7.08
N GLU A 25 18.79 -7.53 6.80
CA GLU A 25 18.89 -8.95 6.41
C GLU A 25 18.31 -9.91 7.46
N ASN A 26 18.36 -9.55 8.74
CA ASN A 26 17.86 -10.38 9.83
C ASN A 26 16.34 -10.28 10.02
N VAL A 27 15.61 -9.47 9.25
CA VAL A 27 14.17 -9.24 9.48
C VAL A 27 13.37 -10.54 9.44
N PHE A 28 13.74 -11.49 8.58
CA PHE A 28 13.10 -12.80 8.49
C PHE A 28 13.38 -13.67 9.72
N ASP A 29 14.60 -13.62 10.25
CA ASP A 29 14.94 -14.33 11.49
C ASP A 29 14.20 -13.73 12.69
N PHE A 30 14.05 -12.40 12.72
CA PHE A 30 13.21 -11.70 13.71
C PHE A 30 11.74 -12.12 13.60
N ALA A 31 11.19 -12.17 12.38
CA ALA A 31 9.81 -12.58 12.13
C ALA A 31 9.56 -14.02 12.60
N GLN A 32 10.47 -14.94 12.25
CA GLN A 32 10.39 -16.35 12.64
C GLN A 32 10.46 -16.54 14.16
N GLU A 33 11.46 -15.94 14.83
CA GLU A 33 11.66 -16.11 16.27
C GLU A 33 10.51 -15.51 17.10
N ASN A 34 9.83 -14.48 16.57
CA ASN A 34 8.75 -13.78 17.26
C ASN A 34 7.35 -14.19 16.80
N SER A 35 7.22 -15.09 15.80
CA SER A 35 5.94 -15.46 15.19
C SER A 35 5.15 -14.25 14.70
N LEU A 36 5.83 -13.30 14.06
CA LEU A 36 5.26 -12.07 13.48
C LEU A 36 5.39 -12.11 11.95
N SER A 37 4.50 -11.43 11.22
CA SER A 37 4.77 -11.11 9.81
C SER A 37 5.75 -9.94 9.71
N ILE A 38 6.49 -9.88 8.61
CA ILE A 38 7.35 -8.72 8.29
C ILE A 38 6.54 -7.46 7.95
N THR A 39 5.27 -7.63 7.60
CA THR A 39 4.34 -6.53 7.22
C THR A 39 3.36 -6.17 8.32
N ASP A 40 3.42 -6.83 9.48
CA ASP A 40 2.50 -6.52 10.58
C ASP A 40 2.87 -5.19 11.22
N SER A 41 1.86 -4.40 11.58
CA SER A 41 2.04 -3.27 12.49
C SER A 41 2.38 -3.78 13.89
N LEU A 42 3.35 -3.15 14.54
CA LEU A 42 3.79 -3.54 15.88
C LEU A 42 3.16 -2.65 16.96
N ASP A 43 2.50 -3.27 17.93
CA ASP A 43 1.99 -2.56 19.12
C ASP A 43 3.13 -2.20 20.08
N ILE A 44 3.02 -1.07 20.79
CA ILE A 44 4.01 -0.62 21.79
C ILE A 44 4.25 -1.61 22.93
N ASN A 45 3.29 -2.51 23.19
CA ASN A 45 3.39 -3.55 24.20
C ASN A 45 4.13 -4.80 23.69
N THR A 46 4.43 -4.86 22.40
CA THR A 46 5.16 -5.96 21.78
C THR A 46 6.60 -5.98 22.29
N LYS A 47 7.05 -7.18 22.69
CA LYS A 47 8.45 -7.42 23.06
C LYS A 47 9.09 -8.28 22.00
N VAL A 48 9.96 -7.67 21.20
CA VAL A 48 10.69 -8.38 20.15
C VAL A 48 11.95 -9.01 20.74
N VAL A 49 12.07 -10.31 20.55
CA VAL A 49 13.20 -11.16 20.93
C VAL A 49 14.22 -11.16 19.79
N MET A 50 15.49 -10.99 20.16
CA MET A 50 16.59 -11.05 19.20
C MET A 50 16.85 -12.50 18.75
N PRO A 51 16.97 -12.77 17.44
CA PRO A 51 17.30 -14.10 16.95
C PRO A 51 18.72 -14.51 17.36
N ASN A 52 18.90 -15.81 17.54
CA ASN A 52 20.18 -16.40 17.96
C ASN A 52 21.23 -16.30 16.85
N LYS A 53 20.86 -16.66 15.62
CA LYS A 53 21.67 -16.49 14.43
C LYS A 53 21.32 -15.14 13.80
N LYS A 54 22.32 -14.29 13.59
CA LYS A 54 22.15 -12.96 13.01
C LYS A 54 23.45 -12.50 12.36
N PHE A 55 23.31 -11.70 11.32
CA PHE A 55 24.39 -10.95 10.71
C PHE A 55 24.45 -9.55 11.35
N GLU A 56 25.60 -9.12 11.87
CA GLU A 56 25.71 -7.79 12.48
C GLU A 56 26.56 -6.85 11.63
N GLN A 57 26.05 -5.66 11.37
CA GLN A 57 26.77 -4.54 10.79
C GLN A 57 27.07 -3.51 11.88
N ASN A 58 28.22 -3.70 12.55
CA ASN A 58 28.58 -2.97 13.77
C ASN A 58 28.58 -1.45 13.61
N LEU A 59 29.08 -0.91 12.49
CA LEU A 59 29.12 0.55 12.27
C LEU A 59 27.71 1.16 12.31
N THR A 60 26.75 0.56 11.62
CA THR A 60 25.36 1.03 11.59
C THR A 60 24.70 0.86 12.96
N LYS A 61 24.85 -0.31 13.58
CA LYS A 61 24.32 -0.60 14.93
C LYS A 61 24.85 0.39 15.97
N GLU A 62 26.15 0.66 15.96
CA GLU A 62 26.78 1.64 16.84
C GLU A 62 26.29 3.06 16.57
N TYR A 63 26.08 3.43 15.30
CA TYR A 63 25.56 4.75 14.95
C TYR A 63 24.18 4.98 15.57
N TYR A 64 23.24 4.03 15.43
CA TYR A 64 21.93 4.14 16.07
C TYR A 64 22.02 4.16 17.59
N SER A 65 22.84 3.30 18.18
CA SER A 65 23.00 3.22 19.64
C SER A 65 23.66 4.46 20.25
N LYS A 66 24.71 5.02 19.62
CA LYS A 66 25.46 6.18 20.13
C LYS A 66 24.65 7.47 20.04
N ASN A 67 23.83 7.60 19.00
CA ASN A 67 22.99 8.78 18.79
C ASN A 67 21.58 8.63 19.39
N ASN A 68 21.28 7.50 20.06
CA ASN A 68 19.96 7.18 20.60
C ASN A 68 18.82 7.31 19.57
N LEU A 69 19.11 6.91 18.32
CA LEU A 69 18.17 6.98 17.21
C LEU A 69 17.31 5.72 17.18
N LYS A 70 16.01 5.90 16.97
CA LYS A 70 15.04 4.80 16.83
C LYS A 70 14.19 5.08 15.58
N PRO A 71 14.47 4.40 14.47
CA PRO A 71 13.65 4.51 13.27
C PRO A 71 12.20 4.12 13.57
N SER A 72 11.29 4.80 12.90
CA SER A 72 9.84 4.61 12.99
C SER A 72 9.28 4.94 11.62
N THR A 73 9.17 3.90 10.79
CA THR A 73 8.79 4.01 9.37
C THR A 73 7.41 3.43 9.07
N ASP A 74 6.67 2.99 10.09
CA ASP A 74 5.29 2.58 9.92
C ASP A 74 4.44 3.81 9.57
N ILE A 75 3.41 3.61 8.76
CA ILE A 75 2.55 4.70 8.27
C ILE A 75 1.25 4.68 9.07
N SER A 76 0.91 5.81 9.71
CA SER A 76 -0.45 6.02 10.22
C SER A 76 -1.28 6.82 9.21
N PHE A 77 -2.43 6.25 8.79
CA PHE A 77 -3.35 6.90 7.86
C PHE A 77 -3.99 8.18 8.43
N ASP A 78 -3.93 8.38 9.75
CA ASP A 78 -4.45 9.57 10.43
C ASP A 78 -3.73 10.88 10.05
N GLN A 79 -2.64 10.82 9.28
CA GLN A 79 -1.85 12.00 8.87
C GLN A 79 -2.14 12.53 7.46
N VAL A 80 -3.01 11.89 6.66
CA VAL A 80 -3.36 12.40 5.32
C VAL A 80 -4.51 13.39 5.45
N THR A 81 -4.19 14.65 5.73
CA THR A 81 -5.14 15.77 5.75
C THR A 81 -5.43 16.25 4.33
N ASP A 82 -6.63 16.02 3.79
CA ASP A 82 -7.22 16.69 2.61
C ASP A 82 -6.23 17.14 1.51
N LEU A 83 -5.27 16.29 1.14
CA LEU A 83 -4.31 16.62 0.09
C LEU A 83 -4.94 16.29 -1.26
N GLU A 84 -5.10 17.29 -2.13
CA GLU A 84 -5.64 17.13 -3.47
C GLU A 84 -4.52 17.17 -4.54
N GLY A 85 -4.71 16.45 -5.63
CA GLY A 85 -3.80 16.46 -6.80
C GLY A 85 -3.27 15.07 -7.17
N ILE A 86 -2.58 14.98 -8.32
CA ILE A 86 -2.14 13.71 -8.94
C ILE A 86 -1.21 12.88 -8.02
N ASP A 87 -0.49 13.51 -7.09
CA ASP A 87 0.39 12.83 -6.12
C ASP A 87 -0.33 12.35 -4.86
N TYR A 88 -1.54 12.84 -4.58
CA TYR A 88 -2.26 12.62 -3.33
C TYR A 88 -3.57 11.86 -3.48
N TRP A 89 -3.97 11.52 -4.70
CA TRP A 89 -5.19 10.78 -4.93
C TRP A 89 -5.09 9.34 -4.44
N ILE A 90 -5.94 9.00 -3.48
CA ILE A 90 -6.14 7.64 -3.01
C ILE A 90 -7.05 6.91 -4.02
N ILE A 91 -6.57 5.80 -4.56
CA ILE A 91 -7.38 4.93 -5.43
C ILE A 91 -8.56 4.38 -4.61
N GLU A 92 -9.75 4.36 -5.21
CA GLU A 92 -11.03 3.98 -4.57
C GLU A 92 -11.62 5.01 -3.59
N GLU A 93 -10.89 6.07 -3.22
CA GLU A 93 -11.45 7.18 -2.43
C GLU A 93 -11.54 8.48 -3.23
N ASN A 94 -10.41 9.03 -3.68
CA ASN A 94 -10.36 10.27 -4.46
C ASN A 94 -10.27 10.00 -5.97
N PHE A 95 -9.79 8.82 -6.36
CA PHE A 95 -9.73 8.38 -7.75
C PHE A 95 -10.48 7.05 -7.93
N ILE A 96 -11.72 7.14 -8.41
CA ILE A 96 -12.59 5.99 -8.64
C ILE A 96 -12.37 5.46 -10.06
N VAL A 97 -11.79 4.27 -10.18
CA VAL A 97 -11.67 3.57 -11.47
C VAL A 97 -13.02 2.91 -11.78
N GLN A 98 -13.79 3.49 -12.70
CA GLN A 98 -14.92 2.78 -13.28
C GLN A 98 -14.37 1.75 -14.26
N GLY A 99 -14.37 0.48 -13.84
CA GLY A 99 -14.14 -0.65 -14.74
C GLY A 99 -15.22 -0.66 -15.81
N GLY A 100 -14.93 -0.05 -16.96
CA GLY A 100 -15.80 -0.11 -18.12
C GLY A 100 -15.83 -1.53 -18.68
N ILE A 101 -16.73 -2.37 -18.19
CA ILE A 101 -17.65 -2.93 -19.20
C ILE A 101 -18.48 -1.73 -19.61
N GLY A 102 -18.09 -1.09 -20.71
CA GLY A 102 -18.87 0.01 -21.26
C GLY A 102 -20.32 -0.44 -21.24
N GLN A 103 -21.19 0.33 -20.58
CA GLN A 103 -22.58 0.26 -20.95
C GLN A 103 -22.58 0.68 -22.42
N THR A 104 -22.45 -0.28 -23.33
CA THR A 104 -23.01 -0.13 -24.65
C THR A 104 -24.49 0.01 -24.36
N SER A 105 -24.96 1.25 -24.28
CA SER A 105 -26.31 1.58 -24.69
C SER A 105 -26.37 1.07 -26.13
N VAL A 106 -26.72 -0.21 -26.29
CA VAL A 106 -27.31 -0.68 -27.52
C VAL A 106 -28.56 0.17 -27.62
N GLY A 107 -28.45 1.29 -28.35
CA GLY A 107 -29.62 2.06 -28.73
C GLY A 107 -30.61 1.05 -29.27
N GLU A 108 -31.83 1.05 -28.75
CA GLU A 108 -32.87 0.19 -29.28
C GLU A 108 -32.92 0.44 -30.78
N PHE A 109 -32.57 -0.58 -31.56
CA PHE A 109 -32.78 -0.55 -32.99
C PHE A 109 -34.29 -0.66 -33.19
N GLN A 110 -34.96 0.48 -33.22
CA GLN A 110 -36.38 0.55 -33.54
C GLN A 110 -36.51 0.29 -35.04
N ILE A 111 -36.92 -0.93 -35.37
CA ILE A 111 -37.38 -1.25 -36.73
C ILE A 111 -38.72 -0.54 -36.88
N ASP A 112 -38.74 0.57 -37.61
CA ASP A 112 -39.99 1.17 -38.08
C ASP A 112 -40.74 0.10 -38.87
N SER A 113 -41.93 -0.25 -38.40
CA SER A 113 -42.84 -1.22 -39.03
C SER A 113 -43.29 -0.83 -40.44
N ASN A 114 -42.87 0.33 -40.96
CA ASN A 114 -43.15 0.82 -42.30
C ASN A 114 -41.94 0.81 -43.26
N MET A 115 -40.80 0.23 -42.89
CA MET A 115 -39.69 0.05 -43.84
C MET A 115 -39.94 -1.12 -44.79
N ASP A 116 -40.36 -0.79 -46.01
CA ASP A 116 -40.30 -1.71 -47.15
C ASP A 116 -38.83 -1.86 -47.61
N THR A 117 -38.52 -3.09 -48.01
CA THR A 117 -37.21 -3.71 -48.22
C THR A 117 -36.07 -2.86 -48.84
N LEU A 118 -34.87 -2.97 -48.24
CA LEU A 118 -33.53 -2.90 -48.87
C LEU A 118 -33.06 -1.61 -49.56
N GLY A 119 -33.66 -0.44 -49.25
CA GLY A 119 -33.34 0.82 -49.93
C GLY A 119 -32.22 1.69 -49.34
N ASP A 120 -32.36 2.19 -48.11
CA ASP A 120 -31.62 3.38 -47.71
C ASP A 120 -30.89 3.20 -46.37
N MET A 121 -29.60 2.85 -46.45
CA MET A 121 -28.67 2.96 -45.34
C MET A 121 -27.85 4.25 -45.52
N ILE A 122 -28.41 5.38 -45.09
CA ILE A 122 -27.63 6.61 -44.85
C ILE A 122 -27.68 6.90 -43.36
N VAL A 123 -26.58 6.61 -42.69
CA VAL A 123 -26.37 6.94 -41.28
C VAL A 123 -25.81 8.36 -41.21
N GLU A 124 -26.66 9.36 -40.98
CA GLU A 124 -26.20 10.64 -40.44
C GLU A 124 -26.25 10.57 -38.91
N GLN A 125 -25.08 10.40 -38.28
CA GLN A 125 -24.95 10.66 -36.84
C GLN A 125 -24.80 12.17 -36.64
N SER A 126 -25.85 12.85 -36.20
CA SER A 126 -25.73 14.17 -35.60
C SER A 126 -25.44 14.01 -34.10
N LEU A 127 -24.26 14.43 -33.67
CA LEU A 127 -23.90 14.56 -32.26
C LEU A 127 -24.71 15.73 -31.66
N ILE A 128 -25.61 15.46 -30.72
CA ILE A 128 -26.14 16.48 -29.81
C ILE A 128 -25.27 16.44 -28.56
N ILE A 129 -24.47 17.49 -28.37
CA ILE A 129 -23.72 17.76 -27.15
C ILE A 129 -24.59 18.71 -26.31
N ASN A 130 -25.00 18.28 -25.12
CA ASN A 130 -25.43 19.17 -24.05
C ASN A 130 -24.28 19.39 -23.08
#